data_AF-A0A372GMW8-F1
#
_entry.id   AF-A0A372GMW8-F1
#
_cell.length_a   1.000
_cell.length_b   1.000
_cell.length_c   1.000
_cell.angle_alpha   90.00
_cell.angle_beta   90.00
_cell.angle_gamma   90.00
#
_symmetry.space_group_name_H-M   'P 1'
#
loop_
_entity.id
_entity.type
_entity.pdbx_description
1 polymer ?
#
loop_
_entity_poly.entity_id
_entity_poly.type
_entity_poly.pdbx_seq_one_letter_code
_entity_poly.pdbx_strand_id
1 'polypeptide(L)'
;MNSWVHPISPAVQWQAEDPEWIALGFEIVRGRHADLTAGSDDLPTVVEVLNRIGGLPLPEVAVDWHETRWDRYTDRPELLRGDALLYTDIHWSNIIIGERTWAVDWAWPTRGAAVIDPALLVIQLIAAGHSPEQAEEWASGCPAWKDADSEVIDAFAAANAFMYRTLADRRPDEPWLSAMATATRTWAHHRAVPGDEAR
;
A
#
# COMPACT_ATOMS: atom_id res chain seq x y z
N MET A 1 -1.75 24.45 -3.24
CA MET A 1 -0.46 23.73 -3.22
C MET A 1 -0.54 22.68 -2.12
N ASN A 2 -0.46 21.39 -2.45
CA ASN A 2 -0.55 20.31 -1.46
C ASN A 2 0.79 20.21 -0.70
N SER A 3 0.96 21.03 0.34
CA SER A 3 2.21 21.12 1.12
C SER A 3 2.51 19.88 1.96
N TRP A 4 1.53 19.00 2.16
CA TRP A 4 1.61 17.88 3.09
C TRP A 4 2.40 16.68 2.56
N VAL A 5 2.54 16.56 1.24
CA VAL A 5 3.23 15.45 0.56
C VAL A 5 4.38 15.91 -0.33
N HIS A 6 4.70 17.21 -0.34
CA HIS A 6 5.66 17.84 -1.23
C HIS A 6 7.10 17.24 -1.23
N PRO A 7 7.63 16.57 -0.18
CA PRO A 7 8.91 15.89 -0.35
C PRO A 7 8.81 14.63 -1.22
N ILE A 8 7.63 14.04 -1.40
CA ILE A 8 7.43 12.68 -1.94
C ILE A 8 6.49 12.65 -3.15
N SER A 9 5.69 13.70 -3.36
CA SER A 9 4.82 13.87 -4.52
C SER A 9 5.24 15.07 -5.36
N PRO A 10 5.07 15.03 -6.70
CA PRO A 10 5.36 16.17 -7.57
C PRO A 10 4.56 17.41 -7.15
N ALA A 11 5.15 18.59 -7.30
CA ALA A 11 4.48 19.86 -6.98
C ALA A 11 3.29 20.11 -7.92
N VAL A 12 2.13 20.46 -7.34
CA VAL A 12 0.98 20.99 -8.11
C VAL A 12 1.34 22.38 -8.64
N GLN A 13 1.37 22.52 -9.96
CA GLN A 13 1.66 23.76 -10.69
C GLN A 13 0.40 24.57 -10.96
N TRP A 14 -0.72 23.91 -11.24
CA TRP A 14 -2.01 24.56 -11.45
C TRP A 14 -3.17 23.65 -11.04
N GLN A 15 -4.32 24.26 -10.75
CA GLN A 15 -5.57 23.56 -10.47
C GLN A 15 -6.71 24.30 -11.19
N ALA A 16 -7.71 23.55 -11.65
CA ALA A 16 -8.97 24.07 -12.17
C ALA A 16 -10.11 23.20 -11.66
N GLU A 17 -11.24 23.80 -11.31
CA GLU A 17 -12.42 23.08 -10.82
C GLU A 17 -13.71 23.69 -11.39
N ASP A 18 -14.70 22.84 -11.63
CA ASP A 18 -16.08 23.20 -11.91
C ASP A 18 -17.01 22.21 -11.16
N PRO A 19 -18.35 22.31 -11.28
CA PRO A 19 -19.25 21.40 -10.57
C PRO A 19 -19.14 19.90 -10.93
N GLU A 20 -18.53 19.56 -12.06
CA GLU A 20 -18.39 18.19 -12.56
C GLU A 20 -16.97 17.63 -12.41
N TRP A 21 -15.95 18.50 -12.51
CA TRP A 21 -14.55 18.09 -12.60
C TRP A 21 -13.62 18.89 -11.70
N ILE A 22 -12.60 18.20 -11.23
CA ILE A 22 -11.38 18.81 -10.71
C ILE A 22 -10.22 18.35 -11.60
N ALA A 23 -9.41 19.29 -12.06
CA ALA A 23 -8.21 19.05 -12.84
C ALA A 23 -6.99 19.61 -12.11
N LEU A 24 -5.97 18.76 -11.95
CA LEU A 24 -4.71 19.11 -11.31
C LEU A 24 -3.57 18.92 -12.31
N GLY A 25 -2.73 19.96 -12.44
CA GLY A 25 -1.51 19.91 -13.22
C GLY A 25 -0.29 19.89 -12.32
N PHE A 26 0.58 18.92 -12.54
CA PHE A 26 1.79 18.70 -11.74
C PHE A 26 3.05 19.06 -12.52
N GLU A 27 4.15 19.27 -11.81
CA GLU A 27 5.47 19.28 -12.44
C GLU A 27 5.75 17.94 -13.13
N ILE A 28 6.47 17.99 -14.25
CA ILE A 28 6.87 16.77 -14.95
C ILE A 28 8.04 16.14 -14.22
N VAL A 29 7.82 14.94 -13.69
CA VAL A 29 8.89 14.11 -13.15
C VAL A 29 9.52 13.28 -14.26
N ARG A 30 10.86 13.27 -14.30
CA ARG A 30 11.64 12.38 -15.16
C ARG A 30 12.15 11.20 -14.34
N GLY A 31 11.90 10.00 -14.83
CA GLY A 31 12.34 8.76 -14.21
C GLY A 31 11.70 7.57 -14.91
N ARG A 32 11.93 6.39 -14.36
CA ARG A 32 11.27 5.14 -14.76
C ARG A 32 10.37 4.66 -13.63
N HIS A 33 9.38 3.86 -13.96
CA HIS A 33 8.59 3.18 -12.94
C HIS A 33 9.45 2.14 -12.19
N ALA A 34 9.11 1.88 -10.94
CA ALA A 34 9.77 0.86 -10.15
C ALA A 34 9.52 -0.54 -10.74
N ASP A 35 10.49 -1.43 -10.57
CA ASP A 35 10.36 -2.86 -10.83
C ASP A 35 10.26 -3.61 -9.49
N LEU A 36 9.12 -4.24 -9.26
CA LEU A 36 8.83 -4.99 -8.03
C LEU A 36 9.16 -6.48 -8.12
N THR A 37 9.71 -6.95 -9.25
CA THR A 37 10.01 -8.38 -9.45
C THR A 37 11.10 -8.88 -8.50
N ALA A 38 11.12 -10.20 -8.27
CA ALA A 38 12.11 -10.82 -7.40
C ALA A 38 13.53 -10.61 -7.93
N GLY A 39 14.41 -10.08 -7.08
CA GLY A 39 15.80 -9.76 -7.43
C GLY A 39 16.01 -8.38 -8.08
N SER A 40 14.98 -7.56 -8.18
CA SER A 40 15.10 -6.18 -8.65
C SER A 40 15.96 -5.33 -7.70
N ASP A 41 16.87 -4.53 -8.26
CA ASP A 41 17.68 -3.55 -7.54
C ASP A 41 16.86 -2.34 -7.04
N ASP A 42 15.58 -2.23 -7.42
CA ASP A 42 14.70 -1.13 -7.03
C ASP A 42 14.09 -1.30 -5.63
N LEU A 43 14.03 -2.53 -5.12
CA LEU A 43 13.32 -2.85 -3.89
C LEU A 43 13.80 -2.05 -2.67
N PRO A 44 15.11 -1.81 -2.46
CA PRO A 44 15.56 -0.90 -1.39
C PRO A 44 15.00 0.51 -1.53
N THR A 45 14.92 1.03 -2.77
CA THR A 45 14.38 2.36 -3.06
C THR A 45 12.87 2.43 -2.82
N VAL A 46 12.15 1.34 -3.12
CA VAL A 46 10.72 1.20 -2.85
C VAL A 46 10.45 1.22 -1.35
N VAL A 47 11.21 0.46 -0.55
CA VAL A 47 11.10 0.49 0.91
C VAL A 47 11.44 1.87 1.47
N GLU A 48 12.45 2.54 0.92
CA GLU A 48 12.80 3.91 1.34
C GLU A 48 11.63 4.89 1.10
N VAL A 49 10.98 4.86 -0.06
CA VAL A 49 9.85 5.78 -0.32
C VAL A 49 8.65 5.46 0.57
N LEU A 50 8.36 4.18 0.85
CA LEU A 50 7.32 3.81 1.83
C LEU A 50 7.64 4.32 3.23
N ASN A 51 8.91 4.24 3.65
CA ASN A 51 9.34 4.78 4.95
C ASN A 51 9.17 6.29 5.03
N ARG A 52 9.45 6.99 3.93
CA ARG A 52 9.23 8.43 3.83
C ARG A 52 7.73 8.77 3.89
N ILE A 53 6.87 7.99 3.24
CA ILE A 53 5.41 8.12 3.32
C ILE A 53 4.93 7.91 4.75
N GLY A 54 5.31 6.80 5.39
CA GLY A 54 4.90 6.48 6.76
C GLY A 54 5.43 7.47 7.82
N GLY A 55 6.48 8.24 7.49
CA GLY A 55 7.00 9.31 8.33
C GLY A 55 6.30 10.66 8.15
N LEU A 56 5.34 10.78 7.22
CA LEU A 56 4.58 12.02 7.05
C LEU A 56 3.65 12.24 8.26
N PRO A 57 3.56 13.47 8.79
CA PRO A 57 2.57 13.79 9.80
C PRO A 57 1.16 13.70 9.18
N LEU A 58 0.20 13.23 9.96
CA LEU A 58 -1.20 13.28 9.58
C LEU A 58 -1.66 14.74 9.42
N PRO A 59 -2.11 15.17 8.23
CA PRO A 59 -2.62 16.51 8.01
C PRO A 59 -3.97 16.70 8.71
N GLU A 60 -4.26 17.92 9.19
CA GLU A 60 -5.54 18.25 9.83
C GLU A 60 -6.74 17.91 8.93
N VAL A 61 -6.63 18.17 7.63
CA VAL A 61 -7.68 17.86 6.64
C VAL A 61 -7.98 16.36 6.53
N ALA A 62 -7.04 15.50 6.90
CA ALA A 62 -7.14 14.04 6.79
C ALA A 62 -7.55 13.36 8.11
N VAL A 63 -7.76 14.12 9.18
CA VAL A 63 -8.12 13.56 10.51
C VAL A 63 -9.39 12.72 10.42
N ASP A 64 -10.38 13.16 9.65
CA ASP A 64 -11.65 12.44 9.53
C ASP A 64 -11.68 11.41 8.39
N TRP A 65 -10.57 11.22 7.66
CA TRP A 65 -10.48 10.28 6.53
C TRP A 65 -10.24 8.85 6.99
N HIS A 66 -11.07 8.34 7.90
CA HIS A 66 -10.92 6.99 8.44
C HIS A 66 -10.88 5.93 7.35
N GLU A 67 -9.86 5.08 7.40
CA GLU A 67 -9.77 3.92 6.53
C GLU A 67 -10.85 2.89 6.90
N THR A 68 -11.71 2.56 5.94
CA THR A 68 -12.91 1.71 6.13
C THR A 68 -13.17 0.71 5.01
N ARG A 69 -12.33 0.66 3.96
CA ARG A 69 -12.52 -0.22 2.79
C ARG A 69 -12.54 -1.70 3.16
N TRP A 70 -11.79 -2.07 4.21
CA TRP A 70 -11.71 -3.44 4.71
C TRP A 70 -12.81 -3.80 5.71
N ASP A 71 -13.60 -2.85 6.22
CA ASP A 71 -14.57 -3.09 7.31
C ASP A 71 -15.59 -4.18 6.97
N ARG A 72 -16.03 -4.24 5.71
CA ARG A 72 -17.00 -5.25 5.25
C ARG A 72 -16.39 -6.65 5.06
N TYR A 73 -15.09 -6.79 5.27
CA TYR A 73 -14.32 -8.01 5.03
C TYR A 73 -13.59 -8.53 6.26
N THR A 74 -13.79 -7.90 7.43
CA THR A 74 -13.25 -8.33 8.70
C THR A 74 -14.33 -8.23 9.78
N ASP A 75 -14.26 -9.09 10.79
CA ASP A 75 -15.04 -8.99 12.01
C ASP A 75 -14.39 -8.08 13.06
N ARG A 76 -13.14 -7.62 12.81
CA ARG A 76 -12.33 -6.79 13.69
C ARG A 76 -11.80 -5.52 12.99
N PRO A 77 -12.67 -4.64 12.46
CA PRO A 77 -12.24 -3.42 11.77
C PRO A 77 -11.44 -2.47 12.66
N GLU A 78 -11.63 -2.52 13.98
CA GLU A 78 -10.90 -1.72 14.96
C GLU A 78 -9.38 -1.94 14.93
N LEU A 79 -8.92 -3.14 14.53
CA LEU A 79 -7.49 -3.44 14.39
C LEU A 79 -6.83 -2.67 13.24
N LEU A 80 -7.63 -2.24 12.25
CA LEU A 80 -7.13 -1.52 11.07
C LEU A 80 -7.16 0.00 11.27
N ARG A 81 -7.57 0.45 12.47
CA ARG A 81 -7.58 1.87 12.84
C ARG A 81 -6.20 2.31 13.34
N GLY A 82 -5.95 3.61 13.28
CA GLY A 82 -4.69 4.22 13.71
C GLY A 82 -4.65 5.69 13.30
N ASP A 83 -3.53 6.34 13.55
CA ASP A 83 -3.34 7.78 13.34
C ASP A 83 -2.33 8.12 12.24
N ALA A 84 -1.86 7.13 11.49
CA ALA A 84 -0.94 7.35 10.38
C ALA A 84 -1.70 7.81 9.13
N LEU A 85 -1.09 8.73 8.39
CA LEU A 85 -1.50 8.99 7.00
C LEU A 85 -1.05 7.78 6.15
N LEU A 86 -2.02 7.17 5.48
CA LEU A 86 -1.80 6.05 4.58
C LEU A 86 -1.86 6.53 3.14
N TYR A 87 -1.01 5.96 2.29
CA TYR A 87 -1.03 6.20 0.85
C TYR A 87 -1.97 5.22 0.14
N THR A 88 -1.93 3.94 0.52
CA THR A 88 -2.84 2.84 0.13
C THR A 88 -2.93 2.45 -1.35
N ASP A 89 -2.27 3.19 -2.24
CA ASP A 89 -2.22 2.89 -3.68
C ASP A 89 -0.83 2.39 -4.12
N ILE A 90 -0.28 1.47 -3.33
CA ILE A 90 1.03 0.86 -3.59
C ILE A 90 0.93 0.04 -4.88
N HIS A 91 1.55 0.55 -5.95
CA HIS A 91 1.66 -0.12 -7.23
C HIS A 91 2.92 0.37 -7.96
N TRP A 92 3.54 -0.51 -8.76
CA TRP A 92 4.81 -0.23 -9.45
C TRP A 92 4.73 1.01 -10.36
N SER A 93 3.58 1.25 -11.00
CA SER A 93 3.38 2.42 -11.87
C SER A 93 3.31 3.73 -11.10
N ASN A 94 3.00 3.70 -9.81
CA ASN A 94 2.86 4.91 -9.01
C ASN A 94 4.15 5.31 -8.28
N ILE A 95 5.22 4.52 -8.43
CA ILE A 95 6.54 4.83 -7.91
C ILE A 95 7.46 5.15 -9.08
N ILE A 96 7.97 6.38 -9.13
CA ILE A 96 8.88 6.84 -10.18
C ILE A 96 10.27 7.05 -9.59
N ILE A 97 11.26 6.33 -10.11
CA ILE A 97 12.67 6.40 -9.72
C ILE A 97 13.42 7.26 -10.76
N GLY A 98 13.89 8.42 -10.33
CA GLY A 98 14.73 9.33 -11.11
C GLY A 98 15.92 9.83 -10.29
N GLU A 99 16.27 11.12 -10.39
CA GLU A 99 17.22 11.75 -9.45
C GLU A 99 16.74 11.69 -7.99
N ARG A 100 15.42 11.62 -7.83
CA ARG A 100 14.71 11.35 -6.58
C ARG A 100 13.60 10.36 -6.85
N THR A 101 13.14 9.68 -5.80
CA THR A 101 11.99 8.77 -5.86
C THR A 101 10.72 9.49 -5.47
N TRP A 102 9.69 9.30 -6.29
CA TRP A 102 8.37 9.93 -6.15
C TRP A 102 7.28 8.87 -6.01
N ALA A 103 6.34 9.11 -5.11
CA ALA A 103 5.04 8.45 -5.10
C ALA A 103 4.02 9.41 -5.72
N VAL A 104 3.42 9.01 -6.85
CA VAL A 104 2.41 9.79 -7.57
C VAL A 104 1.02 9.27 -7.25
N ASP A 105 -0.03 9.87 -7.80
CA ASP A 105 -1.41 9.41 -7.62
C ASP A 105 -1.86 9.27 -6.14
N TRP A 106 -1.91 10.40 -5.44
CA TRP A 106 -2.42 10.48 -4.06
C TRP A 106 -3.95 10.60 -4.03
N ALA A 107 -4.65 9.77 -4.81
CA ALA A 107 -6.10 9.83 -4.92
C ALA A 107 -6.84 9.10 -3.78
N TRP A 108 -6.18 8.20 -3.04
CA TRP A 108 -6.78 7.36 -2.00
C TRP A 108 -6.20 7.50 -0.58
N PRO A 109 -5.69 8.68 -0.14
CA PRO A 109 -5.13 8.79 1.18
C PRO A 109 -6.21 8.68 2.26
N THR A 110 -5.88 7.98 3.34
CA THR A 110 -6.75 7.76 4.49
C THR A 110 -5.95 7.74 5.79
N ARG A 111 -6.62 7.83 6.93
CA ARG A 111 -6.06 7.65 8.26
C ARG A 111 -6.32 6.23 8.76
N GLY A 112 -5.27 5.52 9.18
CA GLY A 112 -5.42 4.16 9.72
C GLY A 112 -4.15 3.59 10.34
N ALA A 113 -4.13 2.27 10.53
CA ALA A 113 -2.97 1.56 11.05
C ALA A 113 -1.78 1.67 10.09
N ALA A 114 -0.63 2.15 10.58
CA ALA A 114 0.55 2.45 9.76
C ALA A 114 1.07 1.24 8.95
N VAL A 115 0.84 0.02 9.45
CA VAL A 115 1.28 -1.22 8.82
C VAL A 115 0.55 -1.55 7.52
N ILE A 116 -0.58 -0.89 7.23
CA ILE A 116 -1.38 -1.14 6.02
C ILE A 116 -0.56 -0.91 4.74
N ASP A 117 0.25 0.16 4.66
CA ASP A 117 1.06 0.45 3.47
C ASP A 117 2.17 -0.61 3.24
N PRO A 118 3.00 -0.98 4.24
CA PRO A 118 3.91 -2.11 4.12
C PRO A 118 3.21 -3.44 3.80
N ALA A 119 2.03 -3.70 4.37
CA ALA A 119 1.25 -4.89 4.08
C ALA A 119 0.73 -4.93 2.63
N LEU A 120 0.35 -3.78 2.07
CA LEU A 120 0.02 -3.67 0.65
C LEU A 120 1.25 -3.93 -0.24
N LEU A 121 2.45 -3.49 0.17
CA LEU A 121 3.68 -3.85 -0.52
C LEU A 121 3.89 -5.37 -0.55
N VAL A 122 3.68 -6.09 0.56
CA VAL A 122 3.79 -7.56 0.59
C VAL A 122 2.93 -8.20 -0.50
N ILE A 123 1.67 -7.76 -0.62
CA ILE A 123 0.75 -8.28 -1.64
C ILE A 123 1.26 -8.00 -3.06
N GLN A 124 1.75 -6.79 -3.32
CA GLN A 124 2.29 -6.42 -4.64
C GLN A 124 3.55 -7.21 -4.99
N LEU A 125 4.43 -7.48 -4.01
CA LEU A 125 5.62 -8.30 -4.22
C LEU A 125 5.25 -9.75 -4.54
N ILE A 126 4.29 -10.33 -3.82
CA ILE A 126 3.80 -11.69 -4.13
C ILE A 126 3.17 -11.73 -5.52
N ALA A 127 2.39 -10.70 -5.89
CA ALA A 127 1.85 -10.57 -7.24
C ALA A 127 2.95 -10.43 -8.32
N ALA A 128 4.09 -9.84 -7.96
CA ALA A 128 5.28 -9.72 -8.81
C ALA A 128 6.21 -10.97 -8.79
N GLY A 129 5.82 -12.04 -8.08
CA GLY A 129 6.49 -13.34 -8.12
C GLY A 129 7.37 -13.67 -6.91
N HIS A 130 7.34 -12.89 -5.83
CA HIS A 130 8.02 -13.22 -4.58
C HIS A 130 7.28 -14.30 -3.79
N SER A 131 8.00 -15.07 -2.98
CA SER A 131 7.36 -15.86 -1.92
C SER A 131 6.85 -14.95 -0.80
N PRO A 132 5.88 -15.40 0.03
CA PRO A 132 5.45 -14.64 1.20
C PRO A 132 6.59 -14.25 2.13
N GLU A 133 7.54 -15.16 2.37
CA GLU A 133 8.70 -14.92 3.24
C GLU A 133 9.60 -13.81 2.70
N GLN A 134 9.90 -13.85 1.39
CA GLN A 134 10.68 -12.80 0.72
C GLN A 134 9.96 -11.45 0.77
N ALA A 135 8.65 -11.45 0.56
CA ALA A 135 7.85 -10.24 0.58
C ALA A 135 7.78 -9.61 1.99
N GLU A 136 7.62 -10.43 3.04
CA GLU A 136 7.67 -9.97 4.43
C GLU A 136 9.08 -9.49 4.83
N GLU A 137 10.14 -10.10 4.31
CA GLU A 137 11.52 -9.64 4.53
C GLU A 137 11.69 -8.19 4.03
N TRP A 138 11.15 -7.86 2.86
CA TRP A 138 11.15 -6.48 2.37
C TRP A 138 10.28 -5.54 3.22
N ALA A 139 9.07 -5.96 3.59
CA ALA A 139 8.21 -5.17 4.46
C ALA A 139 8.84 -4.93 5.84
N SER A 140 9.66 -5.88 6.33
CA SER A 140 10.44 -5.73 7.57
C SER A 140 11.46 -4.58 7.51
N GLY A 141 11.78 -4.05 6.33
CA GLY A 141 12.54 -2.81 6.19
C GLY A 141 11.78 -1.55 6.65
N CYS A 142 10.47 -1.66 6.91
CA CYS A 142 9.62 -0.55 7.32
C CYS A 142 9.46 -0.47 8.85
N PRO A 143 9.67 0.68 9.52
CA PRO A 143 9.39 0.83 10.95
C PRO A 143 7.96 0.47 11.31
N ALA A 144 6.99 0.93 10.50
CA ALA A 144 5.57 0.64 10.69
C ALA A 144 5.22 -0.86 10.65
N TRP A 145 6.04 -1.69 9.99
CA TRP A 145 5.89 -3.14 10.02
C TRP A 145 6.50 -3.74 11.30
N LYS A 146 7.71 -3.32 11.67
CA LYS A 146 8.41 -3.81 12.87
C LYS A 146 7.66 -3.53 14.17
N ASP A 147 7.02 -2.37 14.23
CA ASP A 147 6.33 -1.88 15.42
C ASP A 147 4.88 -2.41 15.52
N ALA A 148 4.39 -3.09 14.47
CA ALA A 148 3.02 -3.57 14.43
C ALA A 148 2.86 -4.90 15.16
N ASP A 149 1.73 -5.03 15.89
CA ASP A 149 1.31 -6.32 16.42
C ASP A 149 1.01 -7.29 15.26
N SER A 150 1.55 -8.50 15.37
CA SER A 150 1.32 -9.58 14.38
C SER A 150 -0.17 -9.80 14.10
N GLU A 151 -1.02 -9.64 15.12
CA GLU A 151 -2.46 -9.78 15.00
C GLU A 151 -3.10 -8.76 14.04
N VAL A 152 -2.57 -7.53 13.97
CA VAL A 152 -3.05 -6.50 13.02
C VAL A 152 -2.70 -6.91 11.59
N ILE A 153 -1.49 -7.43 11.39
CA ILE A 153 -1.02 -7.94 10.08
C ILE A 153 -1.88 -9.11 9.64
N ASP A 154 -2.17 -10.06 10.54
CA ASP A 154 -2.99 -11.24 10.27
C ASP A 154 -4.43 -10.84 9.92
N ALA A 155 -5.02 -9.92 10.68
CA ALA A 155 -6.35 -9.39 10.42
C ALA A 155 -6.42 -8.69 9.06
N PHE A 156 -5.42 -7.88 8.72
CA PHE A 156 -5.35 -7.24 7.41
C PHE A 156 -5.21 -8.24 6.27
N ALA A 157 -4.29 -9.21 6.39
CA ALA A 157 -4.06 -10.24 5.37
C ALA A 157 -5.35 -11.04 5.09
N ALA A 158 -6.06 -11.47 6.13
CA ALA A 158 -7.33 -12.18 6.01
C ALA A 158 -8.42 -11.31 5.35
N ALA A 159 -8.56 -10.05 5.78
CA ALA A 159 -9.54 -9.11 5.22
C ALA A 159 -9.27 -8.84 3.74
N ASN A 160 -8.01 -8.66 3.35
CA ASN A 160 -7.60 -8.38 1.98
C ASN A 160 -7.84 -9.60 1.07
N ALA A 161 -7.55 -10.81 1.55
CA ALA A 161 -7.86 -12.05 0.85
C ALA A 161 -9.37 -12.23 0.62
N PHE A 162 -10.20 -11.93 1.63
CA PHE A 162 -11.66 -12.00 1.47
C PHE A 162 -12.18 -10.93 0.49
N MET A 163 -11.64 -9.71 0.56
CA MET A 163 -11.96 -8.64 -0.38
C MET A 163 -11.69 -9.05 -1.82
N TYR A 164 -10.46 -9.46 -2.14
CA TYR A 164 -10.10 -9.79 -3.53
C TYR A 164 -10.79 -11.06 -4.04
N ARG A 165 -11.03 -12.07 -3.20
CA ARG A 165 -11.91 -13.19 -3.57
C ARG A 165 -13.27 -12.69 -4.01
N THR A 166 -13.90 -11.85 -3.20
CA THR A 166 -15.23 -11.29 -3.50
C THR A 166 -15.24 -10.46 -4.77
N LEU A 167 -14.19 -9.69 -5.03
CA LEU A 167 -14.07 -8.87 -6.25
C LEU A 167 -13.85 -9.73 -7.49
N ALA A 168 -13.01 -10.76 -7.42
CA ALA A 168 -12.77 -11.70 -8.51
C ALA A 168 -14.03 -12.50 -8.85
N ASP A 169 -14.78 -12.97 -7.85
CA ASP A 169 -16.05 -13.70 -8.06
C ASP A 169 -17.10 -12.82 -8.77
N ARG A 170 -17.12 -11.52 -8.51
CA ARG A 170 -18.05 -10.57 -9.14
C ARG A 170 -17.64 -10.14 -10.54
N ARG A 171 -16.35 -10.21 -10.86
CA ARG A 171 -15.76 -9.75 -12.12
C ARG A 171 -14.76 -10.79 -12.64
N PRO A 172 -15.25 -11.99 -13.02
CA PRO A 172 -14.37 -13.10 -13.41
C PRO A 172 -13.59 -12.83 -14.69
N ASP A 173 -14.06 -11.90 -15.53
CA ASP A 173 -13.43 -11.55 -16.81
C ASP A 173 -12.24 -10.58 -16.66
N GLU A 174 -11.88 -10.18 -15.44
CA GLU A 174 -10.77 -9.28 -15.12
C GLU A 174 -9.56 -10.08 -14.59
N PRO A 175 -8.57 -10.44 -15.43
CA PRO A 175 -7.51 -11.37 -15.04
C PRO A 175 -6.66 -10.87 -13.87
N TRP A 176 -6.49 -9.55 -13.76
CA TRP A 176 -5.73 -8.93 -12.68
C TRP A 176 -6.39 -9.15 -11.31
N LEU A 177 -7.73 -9.23 -11.22
CA LEU A 177 -8.43 -9.55 -9.97
C LEU A 177 -8.16 -10.99 -9.54
N SER A 178 -8.09 -11.91 -10.48
CA SER A 178 -7.73 -13.32 -10.20
C SER A 178 -6.28 -13.44 -9.71
N ALA A 179 -5.36 -12.68 -10.31
CA ALA A 179 -3.98 -12.61 -9.85
C ALA A 179 -3.87 -12.06 -8.42
N MET A 180 -4.54 -10.94 -8.13
CA MET A 180 -4.57 -10.35 -6.78
C MET A 180 -5.26 -11.25 -5.75
N ALA A 181 -6.36 -11.91 -6.12
CA ALA A 181 -7.02 -12.89 -5.26
C ALA A 181 -6.12 -14.10 -4.95
N THR A 182 -5.22 -14.46 -5.87
CA THR A 182 -4.21 -15.49 -5.64
C THR A 182 -3.11 -15.00 -4.72
N ALA A 183 -2.52 -13.83 -4.98
CA ALA A 183 -1.47 -13.26 -4.14
C ALA A 183 -1.91 -13.06 -2.68
N THR A 184 -3.07 -12.43 -2.48
CA THR A 184 -3.62 -12.17 -1.14
C THR A 184 -3.98 -13.46 -0.39
N ARG A 185 -4.55 -14.46 -1.08
CA ARG A 185 -4.83 -15.77 -0.48
C ARG A 185 -3.55 -16.50 -0.09
N THR A 186 -2.53 -16.47 -0.94
CA THR A 186 -1.22 -17.09 -0.64
C THR A 186 -0.62 -16.48 0.61
N TRP A 187 -0.64 -15.15 0.73
CA TRP A 187 -0.14 -14.46 1.92
C TRP A 187 -0.94 -14.79 3.18
N ALA A 188 -2.27 -14.68 3.12
CA ALA A 188 -3.13 -15.00 4.26
C ALA A 188 -2.97 -16.46 4.72
N HIS A 189 -2.73 -17.40 3.79
CA HIS A 189 -2.45 -18.79 4.15
C HIS A 189 -1.09 -18.94 4.85
N HIS A 190 -0.03 -18.29 4.35
CA HIS A 190 1.28 -18.27 5.00
C HIS A 190 1.19 -17.78 6.46
N ARG A 191 0.49 -16.67 6.68
CA ARG A 191 0.27 -16.09 8.03
C ARG A 191 -0.55 -16.98 8.97
N ALA A 192 -1.49 -17.76 8.42
CA ALA A 192 -2.39 -18.62 9.20
C ALA A 192 -1.75 -19.95 9.63
N VAL A 193 -0.65 -20.36 9.01
CA VAL A 193 0.10 -21.55 9.43
C VAL A 193 0.97 -21.14 10.63
N PRO A 194 0.78 -21.74 11.82
CA PRO A 194 1.70 -21.49 12.93
C PRO A 194 3.11 -21.84 12.47
N GLY A 195 4.06 -20.92 12.62
CA GLY A 195 5.46 -21.22 12.37
C GLY A 195 5.86 -22.46 13.18
N ASP A 196 6.45 -23.45 12.53
CA ASP A 196 7.15 -24.53 13.22
C ASP A 196 8.32 -23.89 13.96
N GLU A 197 8.07 -23.36 15.17
CA GLU A 197 9.11 -23.04 16.12
C GLU A 197 9.76 -24.35 16.53
N ALA A 198 11.02 -24.48 16.13
CA ALA A 198 11.85 -25.63 16.37
C ALA A 198 11.85 -26.08 17.84
N ARG A 199 11.66 -27.39 18.00
CA ARG A 199 12.15 -28.19 19.13
C ARG A 199 13.66 -28.07 19.31
#